data_AF-A0A090EJI9-F1
#
_entry.id   AF-A0A090EJI9-F1
#
_cell.length_a   1.000
_cell.length_b   1.000
_cell.length_c   1.000
_cell.angle_alpha   90.00
_cell.angle_beta   90.00
_cell.angle_gamma   90.00
#
_symmetry.space_group_name_H-M   'P 1'
#
loop_
_entity.id
_entity.type
_entity.pdbx_description
1 polymer ?
#
loop_
_entity_poly.entity_id
_entity_poly.type
_entity_poly.pdbx_seq_one_letter_code
_entity_poly.pdbx_strand_id
1 'polypeptide(L)'
;MRYSGLDVVMADGSTERIDVLYPAMGCEVRSELAMDIGADCDDDGYILIGPHPQSSVEGVYAIGDVAKALNQIAVGFGQAALAAAHIHNAAGRAGSRRSLDETFGLVG
;
A
#
# COMPACT_ATOMS: atom_id res chain seq x y z
N MET A 1 8.24 -36.79 -4.44
CA MET A 1 6.79 -36.80 -4.72
C MET A 1 6.61 -36.34 -6.16
N ARG A 2 6.03 -37.15 -7.04
CA ARG A 2 5.65 -36.70 -8.39
C ARG A 2 4.27 -36.07 -8.27
N TYR A 3 4.14 -34.79 -8.61
CA TYR A 3 2.83 -34.15 -8.68
C TYR A 3 2.09 -34.76 -9.87
N SER A 4 1.03 -35.51 -9.60
CA SER A 4 0.03 -35.82 -10.61
C SER A 4 -0.75 -34.52 -10.79
N GLY A 5 -0.70 -33.87 -11.95
CA GLY A 5 -1.36 -32.57 -12.22
C GLY A 5 -2.85 -32.47 -11.88
N LEU A 6 -3.48 -31.36 -12.25
CA LEU A 6 -4.87 -31.02 -11.95
C LEU A 6 -5.80 -31.51 -13.07
N ASP A 7 -6.95 -32.09 -12.69
CA ASP A 7 -8.06 -32.34 -13.62
C ASP A 7 -9.03 -31.15 -13.56
N VAL A 8 -9.22 -30.47 -14.68
CA VAL A 8 -10.17 -29.37 -14.85
C VAL A 8 -11.41 -29.90 -15.53
N VAL A 9 -12.55 -29.82 -14.84
CA VAL A 9 -13.86 -30.19 -15.39
C VAL A 9 -14.55 -28.93 -15.90
N MET A 10 -14.82 -28.88 -17.19
CA MET A 10 -15.48 -27.77 -17.87
C MET A 10 -17.00 -27.86 -17.69
N ALA A 11 -17.71 -26.75 -17.94
CA ALA A 11 -19.16 -26.67 -17.77
C ALA A 11 -19.95 -27.63 -18.69
N ASP A 12 -19.37 -28.05 -19.83
CA ASP A 12 -19.94 -29.03 -20.74
C ASP A 12 -19.68 -30.49 -20.30
N GLY A 13 -19.00 -30.69 -19.18
CA GLY A 13 -18.64 -31.99 -18.63
C GLY A 13 -17.36 -32.60 -19.20
N SER A 14 -16.68 -31.92 -20.13
CA SER A 14 -15.35 -32.34 -20.59
C SER A 14 -14.29 -32.16 -19.49
N THR A 15 -13.24 -32.98 -19.52
CA THR A 15 -12.14 -32.93 -18.55
C THR A 15 -10.81 -32.76 -19.27
N GLU A 16 -10.01 -31.81 -18.81
CA GLU A 16 -8.64 -31.57 -19.29
C GLU A 16 -7.63 -31.67 -18.15
N ARG A 17 -6.46 -32.24 -18.44
CA ARG A 17 -5.36 -32.39 -17.48
C ARG A 17 -4.36 -31.26 -17.66
N ILE A 18 -4.04 -30.52 -16.60
CA ILE A 18 -3.06 -29.44 -16.62
C ILE A 18 -2.05 -29.58 -15.48
N ASP A 19 -0.83 -29.08 -15.66
CA ASP A 19 0.17 -29.09 -14.59
C ASP A 19 0.03 -27.89 -13.64
N VAL A 20 -0.43 -26.75 -14.15
CA VAL A 20 -0.51 -25.49 -13.42
C VAL A 20 -1.75 -24.71 -13.83
N LEU A 21 -2.49 -24.21 -12.83
CA LEU A 21 -3.56 -23.23 -12.99
C LEU A 21 -3.12 -21.89 -12.39
N TYR A 22 -3.24 -20.81 -13.15
CA TYR A 22 -2.98 -19.45 -12.66
C TYR A 22 -4.27 -18.62 -12.71
N PRO A 23 -5.00 -18.47 -11.59
CA PRO A 23 -6.22 -17.68 -11.56
C PRO A 23 -5.91 -16.17 -11.59
N ALA A 24 -6.60 -15.45 -12.46
CA ALA A 24 -6.51 -13.99 -12.58
C ALA A 24 -7.91 -13.37 -12.50
N MET A 25 -8.54 -13.45 -11.32
CA MET A 25 -9.95 -13.03 -11.11
C MET A 25 -10.10 -11.55 -10.71
N GLY A 26 -9.02 -10.77 -10.77
CA GLY A 26 -9.00 -9.39 -10.26
C GLY A 26 -8.82 -9.32 -8.73
N CYS A 27 -8.76 -8.09 -8.23
CA CYS A 27 -8.62 -7.78 -6.81
C CYS A 27 -9.49 -6.55 -6.49
N GLU A 28 -10.20 -6.59 -5.37
CA GLU A 28 -10.90 -5.43 -4.83
C GLU A 28 -9.96 -4.68 -3.88
N VAL A 29 -9.69 -3.42 -4.18
CA VAL A 29 -8.78 -2.58 -3.38
C VAL A 29 -9.54 -2.03 -2.17
N ARG A 30 -9.02 -2.31 -0.97
CA ARG A 30 -9.66 -1.93 0.31
C ARG A 30 -9.27 -0.52 0.75
N SER A 31 -9.68 0.49 -0.02
CA SER A 31 -9.30 1.89 0.17
C SER A 31 -10.40 2.76 0.78
N GLU A 32 -11.50 2.19 1.25
CA GLU A 32 -12.68 2.92 1.75
C GLU A 32 -12.31 3.88 2.87
N LEU A 33 -11.49 3.43 3.83
CA LEU A 33 -11.00 4.27 4.92
C LEU A 33 -10.15 5.46 4.40
N ALA A 34 -9.35 5.24 3.35
CA ALA A 34 -8.51 6.28 2.79
C ALA A 34 -9.35 7.32 2.02
N MET A 35 -10.40 6.87 1.31
CA MET A 35 -11.35 7.76 0.65
C MET A 35 -12.14 8.59 1.68
N ASP A 36 -12.58 7.98 2.79
CA ASP A 36 -13.33 8.67 3.84
C ASP A 36 -12.53 9.78 4.53
N ILE A 37 -11.19 9.67 4.57
CA ILE A 37 -10.29 10.71 5.09
C ILE A 37 -9.80 11.68 4.01
N GLY A 38 -10.29 11.57 2.77
CA GLY A 38 -10.03 12.49 1.67
C GLY A 38 -8.74 12.21 0.88
N ALA A 39 -8.20 10.99 0.93
CA ALA A 39 -7.03 10.61 0.13
C ALA A 39 -7.42 10.35 -1.33
N ASP A 40 -6.55 10.80 -2.23
CA ASP A 40 -6.73 10.63 -3.66
C ASP A 40 -6.54 9.15 -4.03
N CYS A 41 -7.53 8.58 -4.70
CA CYS A 41 -7.48 7.24 -5.26
C CYS A 41 -7.67 7.30 -6.78
N ASP A 42 -7.16 6.31 -7.51
CA ASP A 42 -7.47 6.16 -8.93
C ASP A 42 -8.83 5.48 -9.17
N ASP A 43 -9.21 5.35 -10.44
CA ASP A 43 -10.49 4.75 -10.86
C ASP A 43 -10.64 3.27 -10.44
N ASP A 44 -9.53 2.59 -10.15
CA ASP A 44 -9.48 1.20 -9.67
C ASP A 44 -9.46 1.13 -8.12
N GLY A 45 -9.48 2.27 -7.43
CA GLY A 45 -9.49 2.37 -5.98
C GLY A 45 -8.11 2.32 -5.32
N TYR A 46 -7.00 2.31 -6.07
CA TYR A 46 -5.66 2.36 -5.48
C TYR A 46 -5.36 3.75 -4.94
N ILE A 47 -4.83 3.81 -3.72
CA ILE A 47 -4.37 5.05 -3.11
C ILE A 47 -3.16 5.56 -3.89
N LEU A 48 -3.24 6.80 -4.34
CA LEU A 48 -2.13 7.48 -4.99
C LEU A 48 -1.11 7.91 -3.94
N ILE A 49 0.14 7.53 -4.15
CA ILE A 49 1.24 7.80 -3.23
C ILE A 49 2.37 8.61 -3.88
N GLY A 50 2.96 9.50 -3.09
CA GLY A 50 4.19 10.20 -3.45
C GLY A 50 5.46 9.38 -3.17
N PRO A 51 6.66 10.00 -3.32
CA PRO A 51 7.96 9.32 -3.17
C PRO A 51 8.24 8.71 -1.78
N HIS A 52 7.53 9.14 -0.73
CA HIS A 52 7.68 8.68 0.66
C HIS A 52 6.51 7.82 1.16
N PRO A 53 5.95 6.98 0.26
CA PRO A 53 4.63 6.35 0.37
C PRO A 53 3.52 7.13 1.10
N GLN A 54 3.57 8.46 1.00
CA GLN A 54 2.60 9.35 1.62
C GLN A 54 1.46 9.61 0.63
N SER A 55 0.22 9.55 1.12
CA SER A 55 -0.97 9.89 0.33
C SER A 55 -1.06 11.40 0.07
N SER A 56 -2.11 11.84 -0.63
CA SER A 56 -2.43 13.27 -0.74
C SER A 56 -2.79 13.92 0.61
N VAL A 57 -3.18 13.14 1.62
CA VAL A 57 -3.45 13.61 2.97
C VAL A 57 -2.16 13.63 3.79
N GLU A 58 -1.80 14.80 4.33
CA GLU A 58 -0.60 14.96 5.15
C GLU A 58 -0.64 14.06 6.40
N GLY A 59 0.47 13.37 6.68
CA GLY A 59 0.58 12.43 7.79
C GLY A 59 -0.05 11.04 7.53
N VAL A 60 -0.72 10.82 6.40
CA VAL A 60 -1.34 9.54 6.04
C VAL A 60 -0.50 8.82 4.98
N TYR A 61 -0.21 7.55 5.23
CA TYR A 61 0.65 6.71 4.39
C TYR A 61 -0.09 5.46 3.93
N ALA A 62 0.21 5.01 2.71
CA ALA A 62 -0.32 3.80 2.13
C ALA A 62 0.82 2.92 1.60
N ILE A 63 0.79 1.63 1.91
CA ILE A 63 1.82 0.64 1.58
C ILE A 63 1.19 -0.70 1.22
N GLY A 64 1.90 -1.52 0.45
CA GLY A 64 1.41 -2.82 0.00
C GLY A 64 0.26 -2.70 -1.00
N ASP A 65 -0.62 -3.70 -1.02
CA ASP A 65 -1.59 -3.91 -2.09
C ASP A 65 -2.67 -2.82 -2.22
N VAL A 66 -2.78 -1.91 -1.24
CA VAL A 66 -3.72 -0.76 -1.31
C VAL A 66 -3.12 0.45 -2.03
N ALA A 67 -1.79 0.52 -2.13
CA ALA A 67 -1.11 1.57 -2.86
C ALA A 67 -0.90 1.14 -4.32
N LYS A 68 -0.97 2.09 -5.26
CA LYS A 68 -0.75 1.80 -6.69
C LYS A 68 0.69 1.35 -6.95
N ALA A 69 0.92 0.03 -6.92
CA ALA A 69 2.22 -0.59 -7.09
C ALA A 69 2.08 -2.05 -7.52
N LEU A 70 3.22 -2.75 -7.63
CA LEU A 70 3.22 -4.19 -7.84
C LEU A 70 2.92 -4.92 -6.53
N ASN A 71 1.87 -5.76 -6.51
CA ASN A 71 1.41 -6.52 -5.34
C ASN A 71 2.39 -7.63 -4.98
N GLN A 72 3.47 -7.26 -4.29
CA GLN A 72 4.52 -8.14 -3.83
C GLN A 72 4.96 -7.77 -2.42
N ILE A 73 5.25 -8.80 -1.61
CA ILE A 73 5.75 -8.62 -0.24
C ILE A 73 6.99 -7.73 -0.22
N ALA A 74 7.94 -7.94 -1.15
CA ALA A 74 9.16 -7.14 -1.22
C ALA A 74 8.89 -5.65 -1.52
N VAL A 75 7.93 -5.36 -2.39
CA VAL A 75 7.52 -3.99 -2.72
C VAL A 75 6.86 -3.33 -1.51
N GLY A 76 5.90 -4.01 -0.88
CA GLY A 76 5.25 -3.54 0.34
C GLY A 76 6.24 -3.28 1.48
N PHE A 77 7.23 -4.16 1.65
CA PHE A 77 8.28 -3.99 2.65
C PHE A 77 9.17 -2.78 2.37
N GLY A 78 9.54 -2.56 1.11
CA GLY A 78 10.29 -1.37 0.69
C GLY A 78 9.51 -0.07 0.93
N GLN A 79 8.23 -0.06 0.61
CA GLN A 79 7.34 1.08 0.90
C GLN A 79 7.25 1.35 2.40
N ALA A 80 7.10 0.30 3.23
CA ALA A 80 7.08 0.41 4.69
C ALA A 80 8.37 1.06 5.23
N ALA A 81 9.53 0.64 4.74
CA ALA A 81 10.82 1.19 5.15
C ALA A 81 10.94 2.69 4.81
N LEU A 82 10.51 3.09 3.61
CA LEU A 82 10.50 4.49 3.17
C LEU A 82 9.53 5.34 4.00
N ALA A 83 8.31 4.85 4.24
CA ALA A 83 7.31 5.54 5.05
C ALA A 83 7.80 5.73 6.49
N ALA A 84 8.33 4.67 7.12
CA ALA A 84 8.85 4.73 8.48
C ALA A 84 10.02 5.74 8.61
N ALA A 85 10.96 5.73 7.66
CA ALA A 85 12.05 6.70 7.64
C ALA A 85 11.54 8.14 7.48
N HIS A 86 10.53 8.35 6.64
CA HIS A 86 9.91 9.65 6.44
C HIS A 86 9.21 10.17 7.71
N ILE A 87 8.39 9.32 8.34
CA ILE A 87 7.71 9.61 9.61
C ILE A 87 8.72 9.98 10.70
N HIS A 88 9.79 9.19 10.84
CA HIS A 88 10.84 9.45 11.84
C HIS A 88 11.50 10.81 11.63
N ASN A 89 11.87 11.12 10.38
CA ASN A 89 12.49 12.40 10.04
C ASN A 89 11.54 13.58 10.23
N ALA A 90 10.24 13.42 9.93
CA ALA A 90 9.23 14.44 10.18
C ALA A 90 9.05 14.71 11.68
N ALA A 91 9.00 13.66 12.50
CA ALA A 91 8.91 13.78 13.96
C ALA A 91 10.12 14.50 14.57
N GLY A 92 11.34 14.16 14.13
CA GLY A 92 12.57 14.84 14.56
C GLY A 92 12.58 16.34 14.21
N ARG A 93 12.09 16.70 13.03
CA ARG A 93 11.96 18.11 12.59
C ARG A 93 10.92 18.88 13.40
N ALA A 94 9.79 18.25 13.74
CA ALA A 94 8.74 18.86 14.57
C ALA A 94 9.21 19.09 16.02
N GLY A 95 10.07 18.22 16.56
CA GLY A 95 10.71 18.43 17.87
C GLY A 95 11.66 19.63 17.87
N SER A 96 12.45 19.78 16.81
CA SER A 96 13.37 20.93 16.67
C SER A 96 12.63 22.26 16.47
N ARG A 97 11.54 22.29 15.70
CA ARG A 97 10.70 23.49 15.54
C ARG A 97 10.02 23.92 16.85
N ARG A 98 9.48 22.98 17.63
CA ARG A 98 8.88 23.30 18.94
C ARG A 98 9.90 23.89 19.93
N SER A 99 11.14 23.40 19.94
CA SER A 99 12.18 23.97 20.80
C SER A 99 12.56 25.42 20.44
N LEU A 100 12.44 25.80 19.16
CA LEU A 100 12.71 27.16 18.71
C LEU A 100 11.56 28.11 19.07
N ASP A 101 10.30 27.69 18.90
CA ASP A 101 9.13 28.48 19.34
C ASP A 101 9.12 28.67 20.88
N GLU A 102 9.51 27.65 21.66
CA GLU A 102 9.61 27.76 23.12
C GLU A 102 10.77 28.67 23.57
N THR A 103 11.87 28.73 22.82
CA THR A 103 13.03 29.60 23.14
C THR A 103 12.76 31.06 22.79
N PHE A 104 11.95 31.35 21.77
CA PHE A 104 11.62 32.71 21.33
C PHE A 104 10.25 33.24 21.81
N GLY A 105 9.42 32.41 22.44
CA GLY A 105 8.09 32.77 22.95
C GLY A 105 8.01 33.40 24.35
N LEU A 106 9.15 33.67 25.02
CA LEU A 106 9.20 34.31 26.35
C LEU A 106 9.37 35.83 26.34
N VAL A 107 9.14 36.49 25.20
CA VAL A 107 9.11 37.95 25.10
C VAL A 107 7.75 38.39 24.53
N GLY A 108 6.73 38.31 25.38
CA GLY A 108 5.38 38.84 25.16
C GLY A 108 4.83 39.39 26.45
#